data_AF-A0A925P850-F1
#
_entry.id   AF-A0A925P850-F1
#
_cell.length_a   1.000
_cell.length_b   1.000
_cell.length_c   1.000
_cell.angle_alpha   90.00
_cell.angle_beta   90.00
_cell.angle_gamma   90.00
#
_symmetry.space_group_name_H-M   'P 1'
#
loop_
_entity.id
_entity.type
_entity.pdbx_description
1 polymer ?
#
loop_
_entity_poly.entity_id
_entity_poly.type
_entity_poly.pdbx_seq_one_letter_code
_entity_poly.pdbx_strand_id
1 'polypeptide(L)'
;VVAASGNDQAARLAYPAAYAGVVSVGAVDALGVQAIFSNSGSTLQLTAPGVQVQTAGLSGTRTTVSGTSASAPVVSGSIAALMSQNPGLTAIQAADRLASHASDGGAAGADADYGNGSVNLGWAMNASSSAWTDPAVSSQNYNAETGVVSIVVQNRSGSAVGGLSLGVNANGVTTTHALTELAAGASTTVTLPVDTAQLAGGGQIVVRSQLVTPAGLTDQNTANNRRSGVISGAK
;
A
#
# COMPACT_ATOMS: atom_id res chain seq x y z
N VAL A 1 -5.32 -15.22 14.94
CA VAL A 1 -4.00 -14.84 15.51
C VAL A 1 -3.31 -13.92 14.52
N VAL A 2 -2.57 -12.90 14.97
CA VAL A 2 -1.81 -11.98 14.11
C VAL A 2 -0.34 -12.08 14.51
N ALA A 3 0.58 -12.19 13.56
CA ALA A 3 2.00 -12.37 13.83
C ALA A 3 2.89 -11.64 12.83
N ALA A 4 4.03 -11.16 13.33
CA ALA A 4 5.08 -10.51 12.56
C ALA A 4 5.76 -11.52 11.61
N SER A 5 6.01 -11.11 10.37
CA SER A 5 6.63 -11.95 9.33
C SER A 5 8.11 -12.26 9.58
N GLY A 6 8.82 -11.42 10.33
CA GLY A 6 10.27 -11.53 10.59
C GLY A 6 11.06 -10.34 10.03
N ASN A 7 12.33 -10.22 10.42
CA ASN A 7 13.17 -9.03 10.17
C ASN A 7 14.52 -9.38 9.48
N ASP A 8 14.55 -10.42 8.67
CA ASP A 8 15.78 -10.99 8.09
C ASP A 8 15.92 -10.73 6.59
N GLN A 9 15.02 -9.93 5.98
CA GLN A 9 14.88 -9.76 4.53
C GLN A 9 14.75 -11.10 3.79
N ALA A 10 14.14 -12.10 4.45
CA ALA A 10 14.04 -13.44 3.90
C ALA A 10 12.78 -13.57 3.04
N ALA A 11 12.89 -14.24 1.90
CA ALA A 11 11.75 -14.68 1.08
C ALA A 11 11.03 -15.90 1.71
N ARG A 12 10.82 -15.85 3.03
CA ARG A 12 10.04 -16.80 3.84
C ARG A 12 9.54 -16.12 5.10
N LEU A 13 8.36 -16.52 5.56
CA LEU A 13 7.80 -16.04 6.83
C LEU A 13 8.39 -16.81 8.02
N ALA A 14 8.61 -16.12 9.15
CA ALA A 14 8.94 -16.74 10.42
C ALA A 14 7.71 -17.39 11.05
N TYR A 15 7.92 -18.43 11.86
CA TYR A 15 6.84 -18.96 12.71
C TYR A 15 6.65 -18.06 13.93
N PRO A 16 5.40 -17.79 14.37
CA PRO A 16 4.16 -18.44 13.93
C PRO A 16 3.45 -17.80 12.71
N ALA A 17 3.96 -16.72 12.11
CA ALA A 17 3.31 -16.08 10.96
C ALA A 17 3.18 -16.99 9.73
N ALA A 18 4.05 -17.99 9.59
CA ALA A 18 3.98 -18.99 8.53
C ALA A 18 2.88 -20.06 8.73
N TYR A 19 2.22 -20.13 9.89
CA TYR A 19 1.14 -21.11 10.09
C TYR A 19 -0.13 -20.72 9.34
N ALA A 20 -0.79 -21.71 8.74
CA ALA A 20 -2.12 -21.54 8.17
C ALA A 20 -3.11 -21.02 9.23
N GLY A 21 -3.93 -20.03 8.88
CA GLY A 21 -4.86 -19.37 9.81
C GLY A 21 -4.25 -18.29 10.71
N VAL A 22 -2.94 -18.02 10.61
CA VAL A 22 -2.31 -16.86 11.23
C VAL A 22 -2.25 -15.72 10.21
N VAL A 23 -2.68 -14.53 10.61
CA VAL A 23 -2.54 -13.30 9.82
C VAL A 23 -1.09 -12.86 9.89
N SER A 24 -0.34 -13.08 8.82
CA SER A 24 1.06 -12.70 8.66
C SER A 24 1.18 -11.22 8.27
N VAL A 25 2.05 -10.49 8.98
CA VAL A 25 2.18 -9.03 8.82
C VAL A 25 3.62 -8.62 8.49
N GLY A 26 3.79 -8.00 7.33
CA GLY A 26 5.03 -7.36 6.88
C GLY A 26 5.08 -5.88 7.27
N ALA A 27 6.25 -5.27 7.08
CA ALA A 27 6.50 -3.87 7.42
C ALA A 27 6.68 -3.01 6.18
N VAL A 28 6.04 -1.85 6.17
CA VAL A 28 6.29 -0.76 5.22
C VAL A 28 6.75 0.50 5.93
N ASP A 29 7.43 1.37 5.20
CA ASP A 29 7.80 2.70 5.65
C ASP A 29 6.67 3.75 5.45
N ALA A 30 6.97 5.02 5.75
CA ALA A 30 6.03 6.12 5.59
C ALA A 30 5.64 6.41 4.13
N LEU A 31 6.41 5.93 3.16
CA LEU A 31 6.12 6.02 1.74
C LEU A 31 5.32 4.80 1.22
N GLY A 32 5.06 3.82 2.09
CA GLY A 32 4.43 2.56 1.74
C GLY A 32 5.36 1.62 0.97
N VAL A 33 6.67 1.84 1.05
CA VAL A 33 7.68 0.93 0.49
C VAL A 33 7.97 -0.15 1.53
N GLN A 34 8.08 -1.41 1.10
CA GLN A 34 8.44 -2.51 1.98
C GLN A 34 9.76 -2.21 2.70
N ALA A 35 9.78 -2.38 4.02
CA ALA A 35 10.96 -2.16 4.82
C ALA A 35 12.05 -3.18 4.41
N ILE A 36 13.30 -2.72 4.27
CA ILE A 36 14.42 -3.56 3.83
C ILE A 36 14.66 -4.80 4.71
N PHE A 37 14.23 -4.79 5.97
CA PHE A 37 14.34 -5.94 6.86
C PHE A 37 13.14 -6.89 6.77
N SER A 38 11.99 -6.47 6.21
CA SER A 38 10.75 -7.25 6.27
C SER A 38 10.93 -8.58 5.54
N ASN A 39 10.55 -9.67 6.20
CA ASN A 39 10.39 -10.93 5.48
C ASN A 39 9.19 -10.87 4.53
N SER A 40 9.28 -11.60 3.42
CA SER A 40 8.28 -11.67 2.35
C SER A 40 7.93 -13.12 2.03
N GLY A 41 6.89 -13.34 1.24
CA GLY A 41 6.52 -14.67 0.77
C GLY A 41 5.10 -14.75 0.24
N SER A 42 4.80 -15.78 -0.54
CA SER A 42 3.50 -15.96 -1.21
C SER A 42 2.30 -16.13 -0.25
N THR A 43 2.56 -16.38 1.03
CA THR A 43 1.54 -16.50 2.09
C THR A 43 1.52 -15.29 3.04
N LEU A 44 2.23 -14.21 2.70
CA LEU A 44 2.10 -12.93 3.39
C LEU A 44 0.68 -12.40 3.17
N GLN A 45 -0.01 -11.97 4.22
CA GLN A 45 -1.40 -11.52 4.10
C GLN A 45 -1.52 -10.00 3.99
N LEU A 46 -0.76 -9.26 4.82
CA LEU A 46 -0.88 -7.82 4.93
C LEU A 46 0.47 -7.19 5.23
N THR A 47 0.62 -5.92 4.91
CA THR A 47 1.65 -5.05 5.49
C THR A 47 1.04 -3.95 6.34
N ALA A 48 1.84 -3.38 7.25
CA ALA A 48 1.46 -2.19 7.99
C ALA A 48 2.71 -1.36 8.35
N PRO A 49 2.55 -0.06 8.72
CA PRO A 49 3.68 0.77 9.12
C PRO A 49 4.55 0.09 10.16
N GLY A 50 5.84 -0.05 9.84
CA GLY A 50 6.82 -0.77 10.67
C GLY A 50 8.19 -0.11 10.73
N VAL A 51 8.36 1.06 10.10
CA VAL A 51 9.61 1.84 10.14
C VAL A 51 9.36 3.15 10.88
N GLN A 52 10.21 3.42 11.87
CA GLN A 52 10.15 4.63 12.70
C GLN A 52 8.76 4.89 13.33
N VAL A 53 8.12 3.83 13.82
CA VAL A 53 6.82 3.90 14.47
C VAL A 53 7.00 4.44 15.90
N GLN A 54 6.34 5.55 16.21
CA GLN A 54 6.29 6.06 17.58
C GLN A 54 5.33 5.23 18.43
N THR A 55 5.78 4.82 19.61
CA THR A 55 5.01 4.02 20.56
C THR A 55 5.25 4.47 22.00
N ALA A 56 4.44 3.96 22.92
CA ALA A 56 4.67 4.13 24.35
C ALA A 56 5.97 3.42 24.77
N GLY A 57 6.83 4.15 25.46
CA GLY A 57 7.99 3.63 26.17
C GLY A 57 7.67 3.34 27.63
N LEU A 58 8.67 2.90 28.39
CA LEU A 58 8.53 2.69 29.83
C LEU A 58 8.35 4.03 30.57
N SER A 59 7.73 3.98 31.75
CA SER A 59 7.62 5.13 32.66
C SER A 59 7.01 6.39 32.02
N GLY A 60 6.01 6.22 31.15
CA GLY A 60 5.29 7.32 30.50
C GLY A 60 6.07 8.01 29.38
N THR A 61 7.20 7.44 28.94
CA THR A 61 8.00 7.99 27.83
C THR A 61 7.42 7.60 26.48
N ARG A 62 7.95 8.18 25.41
CA ARG A 62 7.74 7.74 24.03
C ARG A 62 9.05 7.17 23.48
N THR A 63 8.92 6.16 22.63
CA THR A 63 10.06 5.59 21.91
C THR A 63 9.70 5.39 20.45
N THR A 64 10.71 5.22 19.61
CA THR A 64 10.55 4.95 18.17
C THR A 64 11.14 3.58 17.87
N VAL A 65 10.35 2.73 17.22
CA VAL A 65 10.73 1.35 16.90
C VAL A 65 10.61 1.08 15.41
N SER A 66 11.45 0.17 14.91
CA SER A 66 11.32 -0.39 13.58
C SER A 66 11.35 -1.91 13.65
N GLY A 67 10.45 -2.57 12.92
CA GLY A 67 10.30 -4.01 12.87
C GLY A 67 8.91 -4.43 12.45
N THR A 68 8.77 -5.64 11.91
CA THR A 68 7.46 -6.25 11.62
C THR A 68 6.64 -6.51 12.90
N SER A 69 7.31 -6.54 14.05
CA SER A 69 6.68 -6.52 15.39
C SER A 69 5.92 -5.23 15.68
N ALA A 70 6.31 -4.10 15.08
CA ALA A 70 5.56 -2.83 15.19
C ALA A 70 4.34 -2.81 14.26
N SER A 71 4.39 -3.54 13.13
CA SER A 71 3.29 -3.67 12.17
C SER A 71 2.16 -4.57 12.68
N ALA A 72 2.48 -5.69 13.31
CA ALA A 72 1.51 -6.66 13.84
C ALA A 72 0.41 -6.06 14.76
N PRO A 73 0.73 -5.17 15.74
CA PRO A 73 -0.30 -4.54 16.57
C PRO A 73 -1.19 -3.55 15.81
N VAL A 74 -0.71 -2.91 14.72
CA VAL A 74 -1.56 -2.05 13.88
C VAL A 74 -2.66 -2.88 13.21
N VAL A 75 -2.31 -4.04 12.66
CA VAL A 75 -3.28 -4.98 12.07
C VAL A 75 -4.22 -5.54 13.15
N SER A 76 -3.68 -5.92 14.31
CA SER A 76 -4.49 -6.43 15.43
C SER A 76 -5.53 -5.40 15.91
N GLY A 77 -5.12 -4.14 16.06
CA GLY A 77 -6.01 -3.04 16.43
C GLY A 77 -7.07 -2.75 15.36
N SER A 78 -6.70 -2.85 14.08
CA SER A 78 -7.63 -2.68 12.96
C SER A 78 -8.71 -3.76 12.94
N ILE A 79 -8.34 -5.03 13.14
CA ILE A 79 -9.28 -6.15 13.29
C ILE A 79 -10.21 -5.91 14.49
N ALA A 80 -9.64 -5.53 15.64
CA ALA A 80 -10.43 -5.25 16.85
C ALA A 80 -11.41 -4.09 16.66
N ALA A 81 -11.04 -3.05 15.90
CA ALA A 81 -11.91 -1.94 15.57
C ALA A 81 -13.08 -2.37 14.66
N LEU A 82 -12.82 -3.22 13.66
CA LEU A 82 -13.87 -3.77 12.80
C LEU A 82 -14.88 -4.61 13.60
N MET A 83 -14.40 -5.44 14.52
CA MET A 83 -15.24 -6.26 15.40
C MET A 83 -16.04 -5.38 16.38
N SER A 84 -15.42 -4.35 16.95
CA SER A 84 -16.09 -3.43 17.88
C SER A 84 -17.25 -2.67 17.24
N GLN A 85 -17.10 -2.27 15.98
CA GLN A 85 -18.17 -1.59 15.23
C GLN A 85 -19.23 -2.54 14.66
N ASN A 86 -18.92 -3.84 14.56
CA ASN A 86 -19.82 -4.84 14.01
C ASN A 86 -19.85 -6.07 14.94
N PRO A 87 -20.66 -6.06 16.00
CA PRO A 87 -20.66 -7.13 17.01
C PRO A 87 -20.95 -8.55 16.48
N GLY A 88 -21.56 -8.67 15.30
CA GLY A 88 -21.79 -9.95 14.62
C GLY A 88 -20.63 -10.45 13.76
N LEU A 89 -19.56 -9.64 13.59
CA LEU A 89 -18.41 -9.99 12.77
C LEU A 89 -17.46 -10.89 13.59
N THR A 90 -17.24 -12.11 13.11
CA THR A 90 -16.23 -12.99 13.71
C THR A 90 -14.82 -12.47 13.45
N ALA A 91 -13.84 -12.91 14.25
CA ALA A 91 -12.45 -12.51 14.06
C ALA A 91 -11.90 -12.88 12.67
N ILE A 92 -12.33 -14.01 12.10
CA ILE A 92 -11.94 -14.44 10.75
C ILE A 92 -12.54 -13.50 9.70
N GLN A 93 -13.85 -13.24 9.77
CA GLN A 93 -14.50 -12.28 8.86
C GLN A 93 -13.91 -10.88 8.96
N ALA A 94 -13.52 -10.43 10.16
CA ALA A 94 -12.84 -9.16 10.36
C ALA A 94 -11.45 -9.13 9.70
N ALA A 95 -10.67 -10.20 9.84
CA ALA A 95 -9.38 -10.35 9.18
C ALA A 95 -9.53 -10.39 7.64
N ASP A 96 -10.46 -11.19 7.12
CA ASP A 96 -10.74 -11.32 5.69
C ASP A 96 -11.22 -9.99 5.10
N ARG A 97 -12.10 -9.27 5.82
CA ARG A 97 -12.55 -7.93 5.43
C ARG A 97 -11.39 -6.94 5.39
N LEU A 98 -10.47 -7.00 6.35
CA LEU A 98 -9.30 -6.12 6.35
C LEU A 98 -8.33 -6.46 5.20
N ALA A 99 -8.11 -7.76 4.94
CA ALA A 99 -7.24 -8.24 3.87
C ALA A 99 -7.79 -7.89 2.47
N SER A 100 -9.10 -8.05 2.26
CA SER A 100 -9.76 -7.73 0.98
C SER A 100 -9.90 -6.22 0.68
N HIS A 101 -9.65 -5.37 1.67
CA HIS A 101 -9.73 -3.91 1.54
C HIS A 101 -8.40 -3.25 1.96
N ALA A 102 -7.30 -3.91 1.61
CA ALA A 102 -5.96 -3.40 1.81
C ALA A 102 -5.51 -2.54 0.62
N SER A 103 -4.68 -1.55 0.90
CA SER A 103 -4.10 -0.66 -0.11
C SER A 103 -2.97 -1.38 -0.85
N ASP A 104 -3.10 -1.58 -2.16
CA ASP A 104 -2.06 -2.21 -2.96
C ASP A 104 -0.71 -1.51 -2.75
N GLY A 105 0.32 -2.30 -2.48
CA GLY A 105 1.72 -1.89 -2.50
C GLY A 105 2.43 -2.74 -3.54
N GLY A 106 3.56 -2.28 -4.08
CA GLY A 106 4.27 -3.06 -5.10
C GLY A 106 3.50 -3.15 -6.42
N ALA A 107 3.18 -4.37 -6.82
CA ALA A 107 2.44 -4.65 -8.04
C ALA A 107 0.93 -4.40 -7.82
N ALA A 108 0.16 -4.40 -8.91
CA ALA A 108 -1.30 -4.41 -8.78
C ALA A 108 -1.78 -5.78 -8.28
N GLY A 109 -2.66 -5.77 -7.27
CA GLY A 109 -3.15 -6.97 -6.61
C GLY A 109 -2.15 -7.57 -5.62
N ALA A 110 -2.40 -8.82 -5.23
CA ALA A 110 -1.59 -9.48 -4.21
C ALA A 110 -0.20 -9.89 -4.73
N ASP A 111 0.83 -9.65 -3.91
CA ASP A 111 2.19 -10.04 -4.22
C ASP A 111 2.95 -10.53 -2.96
N ALA A 112 4.16 -11.06 -3.16
CA ALA A 112 4.93 -11.66 -2.07
C ALA A 112 5.43 -10.64 -1.05
N ASP A 113 5.57 -9.36 -1.44
CA ASP A 113 6.19 -8.33 -0.62
C ASP A 113 5.18 -7.56 0.23
N TYR A 114 3.97 -7.41 -0.28
CA TYR A 114 2.88 -6.66 0.34
C TYR A 114 1.70 -7.54 0.77
N GLY A 115 1.68 -8.82 0.39
CA GLY A 115 0.51 -9.68 0.60
C GLY A 115 -0.67 -9.14 -0.21
N ASN A 116 -1.83 -8.99 0.42
CA ASN A 116 -2.97 -8.28 -0.20
C ASN A 116 -2.82 -6.75 -0.21
N GLY A 117 -1.77 -6.22 0.43
CA GLY A 117 -1.50 -4.79 0.52
C GLY A 117 -1.32 -4.28 1.96
N SER A 118 -1.13 -2.97 2.07
CA SER A 118 -1.02 -2.26 3.35
C SER A 118 -2.39 -2.03 3.99
N VAL A 119 -2.47 -2.24 5.30
CA VAL A 119 -3.69 -2.07 6.09
C VAL A 119 -4.40 -0.74 5.81
N ASN A 120 -5.70 -0.80 5.46
CA ASN A 120 -6.54 0.38 5.25
C ASN A 120 -7.88 0.20 5.99
N LEU A 121 -7.88 0.62 7.26
CA LEU A 121 -9.05 0.51 8.12
C LEU A 121 -10.22 1.36 7.63
N GLY A 122 -9.94 2.55 7.06
CA GLY A 122 -10.96 3.46 6.56
C GLY A 122 -11.76 2.83 5.42
N TRP A 123 -11.07 2.24 4.44
CA TRP A 123 -11.74 1.52 3.36
C TRP A 123 -12.45 0.26 3.89
N ALA A 124 -11.78 -0.55 4.72
CA ALA A 124 -12.40 -1.73 5.30
C ALA A 124 -13.71 -1.41 6.04
N MET A 125 -13.80 -0.29 6.76
CA MET A 125 -15.03 0.14 7.44
C MET A 125 -16.13 0.59 6.47
N ASN A 126 -15.76 1.21 5.36
CA ASN A 126 -16.70 1.86 4.43
C ASN A 126 -16.99 1.07 3.15
N ALA A 127 -16.37 -0.09 2.95
CA ALA A 127 -16.45 -0.86 1.71
C ALA A 127 -17.87 -1.22 1.23
N SER A 128 -18.84 -1.34 2.15
CA SER A 128 -20.24 -1.61 1.81
C SER A 128 -21.05 -0.36 1.46
N SER A 129 -20.47 0.83 1.62
CA SER A 129 -21.12 2.10 1.31
C SER A 129 -20.85 2.48 -0.15
N SER A 130 -21.88 2.45 -0.99
CA SER A 130 -21.79 2.95 -2.37
C SER A 130 -21.54 4.47 -2.46
N ALA A 131 -21.70 5.19 -1.35
CA ALA A 131 -21.38 6.60 -1.23
C ALA A 131 -19.90 6.86 -0.88
N TRP A 132 -19.18 5.83 -0.41
CA TRP A 132 -17.75 5.93 -0.15
C TRP A 132 -16.98 5.77 -1.44
N THR A 133 -16.33 6.86 -1.87
CA THR A 133 -15.52 6.91 -3.08
C THR A 133 -14.11 7.38 -2.72
N ASP A 134 -13.10 6.54 -3.00
CA ASP A 134 -11.70 6.78 -2.63
C ASP A 134 -10.75 6.13 -3.65
N PRO A 135 -10.78 6.51 -4.94
CA PRO A 135 -9.76 6.07 -5.88
C PRO A 135 -8.42 6.68 -5.48
N ALA A 136 -7.31 5.95 -5.63
CA ALA A 136 -6.02 6.40 -5.12
C ALA A 136 -4.86 5.97 -6.01
N VAL A 137 -3.75 6.71 -5.95
CA VAL A 137 -2.46 6.21 -6.45
C VAL A 137 -1.85 5.32 -5.36
N SER A 138 -2.05 4.02 -5.48
CA SER A 138 -1.74 3.06 -4.43
C SER A 138 -0.25 2.75 -4.33
N SER A 139 0.46 2.67 -5.46
CA SER A 139 1.89 2.41 -5.50
C SER A 139 2.60 3.12 -6.65
N GLN A 140 3.90 3.36 -6.51
CA GLN A 140 4.76 3.89 -7.56
C GLN A 140 6.17 3.31 -7.40
N ASN A 141 6.58 2.43 -8.31
CA ASN A 141 7.84 1.70 -8.23
C ASN A 141 8.65 1.85 -9.52
N TYR A 142 9.97 1.97 -9.38
CA TYR A 142 10.90 1.97 -10.50
C TYR A 142 11.65 0.64 -10.57
N ASN A 143 11.63 0.00 -11.74
CA ASN A 143 12.46 -1.16 -12.02
C ASN A 143 13.72 -0.71 -12.78
N ALA A 144 14.87 -0.85 -12.13
CA ALA A 144 16.16 -0.44 -12.69
C ALA A 144 16.65 -1.33 -13.84
N GLU A 145 16.21 -2.59 -13.91
CA GLU A 145 16.58 -3.52 -14.97
C GLU A 145 15.86 -3.17 -16.29
N THR A 146 14.60 -2.75 -16.20
CA THR A 146 13.78 -2.41 -17.37
C THR A 146 13.74 -0.92 -17.67
N GLY A 147 14.16 -0.06 -16.74
CA GLY A 147 14.05 1.39 -16.90
C GLY A 147 12.59 1.89 -16.85
N VAL A 148 11.68 1.13 -16.25
CA VAL A 148 10.24 1.45 -16.25
C VAL A 148 9.76 1.83 -14.86
N VAL A 149 8.96 2.89 -14.79
CA VAL A 149 8.15 3.24 -13.62
C VAL A 149 6.77 2.64 -13.78
N SER A 150 6.31 1.89 -12.79
CA SER A 150 4.95 1.37 -12.68
C SER A 150 4.19 2.14 -11.62
N ILE A 151 3.05 2.71 -12.00
CA ILE A 151 2.15 3.44 -11.09
C ILE A 151 0.86 2.65 -11.01
N VAL A 152 0.50 2.22 -9.79
CA VAL A 152 -0.74 1.50 -9.54
C VAL A 152 -1.81 2.50 -9.11
N VAL A 153 -2.96 2.43 -9.76
CA VAL A 153 -4.17 3.15 -9.36
C VAL A 153 -5.18 2.11 -8.91
N GLN A 154 -5.71 2.29 -7.71
CA GLN A 154 -6.65 1.37 -7.08
C GLN A 154 -7.96 2.09 -6.79
N ASN A 155 -9.08 1.43 -7.08
CA ASN A 155 -10.39 1.91 -6.68
C ASN A 155 -10.73 1.41 -5.26
N ARG A 156 -10.53 2.25 -4.23
CA ARG A 156 -10.82 1.91 -2.81
C ARG A 156 -12.22 2.34 -2.38
N SER A 157 -13.16 2.26 -3.31
CA SER A 157 -14.56 2.68 -3.14
C SER A 157 -15.48 1.49 -2.85
N GLY A 158 -16.72 1.76 -2.45
CA GLY A 158 -17.77 0.73 -2.36
C GLY A 158 -18.49 0.43 -3.69
N SER A 159 -18.11 1.10 -4.78
CA SER A 159 -18.71 0.99 -6.11
C SER A 159 -17.68 1.18 -7.22
N ALA A 160 -18.06 0.86 -8.47
CA ALA A 160 -17.20 1.10 -9.62
C ALA A 160 -16.97 2.59 -9.86
N VAL A 161 -15.77 2.96 -10.29
CA VAL A 161 -15.38 4.35 -10.55
C VAL A 161 -14.82 4.47 -11.98
N GLY A 162 -15.51 5.27 -12.80
CA GLY A 162 -15.11 5.60 -14.17
C GLY A 162 -14.62 7.05 -14.30
N GLY A 163 -14.11 7.39 -15.49
CA GLY A 163 -13.71 8.77 -15.83
C GLY A 163 -12.45 9.28 -15.10
N LEU A 164 -11.68 8.38 -14.50
CA LEU A 164 -10.41 8.72 -13.87
C LEU A 164 -9.33 9.04 -14.92
N SER A 165 -8.43 9.96 -14.60
CA SER A 165 -7.23 10.18 -15.39
C SER A 165 -6.00 10.35 -14.49
N LEU A 166 -4.87 9.77 -14.93
CA LEU A 166 -3.60 9.83 -14.23
C LEU A 166 -2.65 10.76 -14.98
N GLY A 167 -2.32 11.90 -14.38
CA GLY A 167 -1.21 12.75 -14.81
C GLY A 167 0.10 12.23 -14.23
N VAL A 168 1.13 12.06 -15.06
CA VAL A 168 2.47 11.64 -14.65
C VAL A 168 3.49 12.63 -15.18
N ASN A 169 4.21 13.29 -14.28
CA ASN A 169 5.34 14.16 -14.60
C ASN A 169 6.65 13.45 -14.25
N ALA A 170 7.51 13.21 -15.24
CA ALA A 170 8.88 12.74 -15.05
C ALA A 170 9.85 13.79 -15.59
N ASN A 171 10.61 14.42 -14.69
CA ASN A 171 11.58 15.48 -15.03
C ASN A 171 11.05 16.57 -15.99
N GLY A 172 9.83 17.05 -15.72
CA GLY A 172 9.22 18.14 -16.50
C GLY A 172 8.42 17.68 -17.72
N VAL A 173 8.52 16.42 -18.13
CA VAL A 173 7.65 15.83 -19.17
C VAL A 173 6.39 15.29 -18.51
N THR A 174 5.24 15.85 -18.87
CA THR A 174 3.93 15.41 -18.36
C THR A 174 3.21 14.57 -19.41
N THR A 175 2.74 13.40 -19.00
CA THR A 175 1.81 12.55 -19.76
C THR A 175 0.50 12.41 -18.99
N THR A 176 -0.62 12.24 -19.70
CA THR A 176 -1.93 12.02 -19.10
C THR A 176 -2.52 10.74 -19.66
N HIS A 177 -3.00 9.87 -18.76
CA HIS A 177 -3.55 8.56 -19.09
C HIS A 177 -5.00 8.51 -18.65
N ALA A 178 -5.95 8.40 -19.58
CA ALA A 178 -7.32 8.09 -19.24
C ALA A 178 -7.41 6.63 -18.79
N LEU A 179 -8.08 6.38 -17.66
CA LEU A 179 -8.24 5.04 -17.11
C LEU A 179 -9.61 4.49 -17.48
N THR A 180 -9.66 3.20 -17.79
CA THR A 180 -10.92 2.48 -17.89
C THR A 180 -11.62 2.47 -16.54
N GLU A 181 -12.94 2.27 -16.55
CA GLU A 181 -13.69 2.08 -15.31
C GLU A 181 -13.07 0.94 -14.48
N LEU A 182 -12.89 1.21 -13.19
CA LEU A 182 -12.36 0.25 -12.23
C LEU A 182 -13.52 -0.23 -11.35
N ALA A 183 -13.75 -1.55 -11.30
CA ALA A 183 -14.64 -2.14 -10.32
C ALA A 183 -14.18 -1.82 -8.88
N ALA A 184 -15.08 -1.95 -7.90
CA ALA A 184 -14.71 -1.77 -6.49
C ALA A 184 -13.56 -2.74 -6.12
N GLY A 185 -12.49 -2.21 -5.55
CA GLY A 185 -11.27 -2.94 -5.19
C GLY A 185 -10.34 -3.30 -6.33
N ALA A 186 -10.71 -3.02 -7.58
CA ALA A 186 -9.83 -3.28 -8.72
C ALA A 186 -8.68 -2.28 -8.79
N SER A 187 -7.55 -2.75 -9.31
CA SER A 187 -6.36 -1.96 -9.58
C SER A 187 -5.99 -2.02 -11.07
N THR A 188 -5.34 -0.97 -11.54
CA THR A 188 -4.71 -0.92 -12.87
C THR A 188 -3.31 -0.34 -12.76
N THR A 189 -2.47 -0.63 -13.74
CA THR A 189 -1.08 -0.17 -13.78
C THR A 189 -0.84 0.69 -15.01
N VAL A 190 -0.30 1.89 -14.79
CA VAL A 190 0.25 2.74 -15.85
C VAL A 190 1.77 2.62 -15.79
N THR A 191 2.38 2.25 -16.91
CA THR A 191 3.83 2.13 -17.05
C THR A 191 4.41 3.29 -17.85
N LEU A 192 5.50 3.86 -17.37
CA LEU A 192 6.24 4.94 -18.04
C LEU A 192 7.71 4.54 -18.15
N PRO A 193 8.26 4.36 -19.36
CA PRO A 193 9.71 4.26 -19.52
C PRO A 193 10.34 5.60 -19.13
N VAL A 194 11.43 5.56 -18.37
CA VAL A 194 12.22 6.76 -18.04
C VAL A 194 13.55 6.72 -18.78
N ASP A 195 14.00 7.89 -19.24
CA ASP A 195 15.30 8.02 -19.88
C ASP A 195 16.42 7.86 -18.84
N THR A 196 16.97 6.64 -18.78
CA THR A 196 18.02 6.29 -17.81
C THR A 196 19.35 7.01 -18.08
N ALA A 197 19.53 7.66 -19.23
CA ALA A 197 20.71 8.50 -19.46
C ALA A 197 20.81 9.63 -18.43
N GLN A 198 19.67 10.12 -17.93
CA GLN A 198 19.60 11.15 -16.89
C GLN A 198 20.04 10.65 -15.51
N LEU A 199 20.21 9.34 -15.34
CA LEU A 199 20.70 8.73 -14.10
C LEU A 199 22.23 8.56 -14.09
N ALA A 200 22.91 8.74 -15.23
CA ALA A 200 24.36 8.60 -15.32
C ALA A 200 25.09 9.56 -14.36
N GLY A 201 26.18 9.10 -13.73
CA GLY A 201 27.00 9.91 -12.82
C GLY A 201 26.29 10.34 -11.54
N GLY A 202 25.33 9.56 -11.05
CA GLY A 202 24.54 9.89 -9.86
C GLY A 202 23.40 10.89 -10.10
N GLY A 203 22.96 11.06 -11.35
CA GLY A 203 21.80 11.89 -11.70
C GLY A 203 20.49 11.37 -11.10
N GLN A 204 19.46 12.23 -11.10
CA GLN A 204 18.17 11.94 -10.48
C GLN A 204 17.00 12.25 -11.41
N ILE A 205 15.97 11.43 -11.32
CA ILE A 205 14.67 11.65 -11.97
C ILE A 205 13.59 11.76 -10.91
N VAL A 206 12.90 12.89 -10.87
CA VAL A 206 11.74 13.07 -9.99
C VAL A 206 10.49 12.70 -10.77
N VAL A 207 9.74 11.73 -10.24
CA VAL A 207 8.49 11.26 -10.83
C VAL A 207 7.34 11.59 -9.90
N ARG A 208 6.38 12.37 -10.41
CA ARG A 208 5.16 12.76 -9.71
C ARG A 208 3.95 12.23 -10.44
N SER A 209 3.09 11.54 -9.72
CA SER A 209 1.81 11.07 -10.22
C SER A 209 0.68 11.81 -9.52
N GLN A 210 -0.36 12.14 -10.27
CA GLN A 210 -1.56 12.79 -9.78
C GLN A 210 -2.79 12.16 -10.45
N LEU A 211 -3.62 11.51 -9.63
CA LEU A 211 -4.93 11.06 -10.03
C LEU A 211 -5.91 12.25 -10.03
N VAL A 212 -6.71 12.33 -11.09
CA VAL A 212 -7.76 13.31 -11.26
C VAL A 212 -9.09 12.58 -11.40
N THR A 213 -10.03 12.94 -10.56
CA THR A 213 -11.40 12.41 -10.56
C THR A 213 -12.30 13.24 -11.49
N PRO A 214 -13.34 12.63 -12.08
CA PRO A 214 -14.29 13.36 -12.93
C PRO A 214 -15.10 14.37 -12.12
N ALA A 215 -15.60 15.42 -12.79
CA ALA A 215 -16.44 16.43 -12.15
C ALA A 215 -17.69 15.79 -11.53
N GLY A 216 -18.05 16.24 -10.32
CA GLY A 216 -19.20 15.73 -9.57
C GLY A 216 -18.94 14.47 -8.74
N LEU A 217 -17.76 13.84 -8.87
CA LEU A 217 -17.34 12.76 -8.00
C LEU A 217 -16.67 13.32 -6.73
N THR A 218 -17.25 13.02 -5.57
CA THR A 218 -16.68 13.38 -4.27
C THR A 218 -15.74 12.29 -3.79
N ASP A 219 -14.44 12.56 -3.88
CA ASP A 219 -13.39 11.73 -3.32
C ASP A 219 -13.19 12.04 -1.82
N GLN A 220 -13.31 11.00 -0.99
CA GLN A 220 -13.22 11.09 0.46
C GLN A 220 -11.78 11.33 0.97
N ASN A 221 -10.75 11.04 0.16
CA ASN A 221 -9.36 11.22 0.57
C ASN A 221 -8.44 11.65 -0.59
N THR A 222 -8.62 12.87 -1.05
CA THR A 222 -7.78 13.46 -2.12
C THR A 222 -6.27 13.51 -1.82
N ALA A 223 -5.83 13.30 -0.59
CA ALA A 223 -4.40 13.27 -0.24
C ALA A 223 -3.68 12.05 -0.81
N ASN A 224 -4.39 10.94 -1.04
CA ASN A 224 -3.82 9.72 -1.61
C ASN A 224 -3.81 9.69 -3.16
N ASN A 225 -4.32 10.75 -3.80
CA ASN A 225 -4.30 10.92 -5.25
C ASN A 225 -2.93 11.32 -5.78
N ARG A 226 -1.93 11.51 -4.93
CA ARG A 226 -0.62 12.01 -5.33
C ARG A 226 0.48 11.15 -4.75
N ARG A 227 1.46 10.81 -5.58
CA ARG A 227 2.74 10.25 -5.13
C ARG A 227 3.89 10.98 -5.79
N SER A 228 5.02 11.03 -5.09
CA SER A 228 6.27 11.58 -5.60
C SER A 228 7.39 10.64 -5.20
N GLY A 229 8.28 10.35 -6.14
CA GLY A 229 9.46 9.51 -5.92
C GLY A 229 10.67 10.11 -6.62
N VAL A 230 11.85 9.80 -6.10
CA VAL A 230 13.13 10.17 -6.71
C VAL A 230 13.85 8.89 -7.09
N ILE A 231 14.11 8.72 -8.39
CA ILE A 231 14.97 7.67 -8.92
C ILE A 231 16.38 8.25 -8.94
N SER A 232 17.34 7.55 -8.34
CA SER A 232 18.74 7.97 -8.32
C SER A 232 19.59 6.93 -9.03
N GLY A 233 20.50 7.39 -9.89
CA GLY A 233 21.51 6.51 -10.47
C GLY A 233 22.58 6.11 -9.47
N ALA A 234 23.25 5.00 -9.77
CA ALA A 234 24.49 4.65 -9.08
C ALA A 234 25.54 5.75 -9.32
N LYS A 235 26.32 6.05 -8.29
CA LYS A 235 27.50 6.92 -8.40
C LYS A 235 28.66 6.18 -9.05
#